data_AF-A0A2S1GXM3-F1
#
_entry.id   AF-A0A2S1GXM3-F1
#
_cell.length_a   1.000
_cell.length_b   1.000
_cell.length_c   1.000
_cell.angle_alpha   90.00
_cell.angle_beta   90.00
_cell.angle_gamma   90.00
#
_symmetry.space_group_name_H-M   'P 1'
#
loop_
_entity.id
_entity.type
_entity.pdbx_description
1 polymer ?
#
loop_
_entity_poly.entity_id
_entity_poly.type
_entity_poly.pdbx_seq_one_letter_code
_entity_poly.pdbx_strand_id
1 'polypeptide(L)'
;MPIQYDRGAAVAYAYRYWDSFNPAFPVFQDDCTNFISQCLYAGKAPMRGMSNREQGWWMIGLQERWSYSWSVSHSLRWYLETSERGLMATRVYDPSQLQLGDVIFYDFQDNGRIDHSTIVTKIEDGVPYVAAHTTSSINRHFSYVDSSAYTPQMRYYFYHIADVFSH
;
A
#
# COMPACT_ATOMS: atom_id res chain seq x y z
N MET A 1 0.42 -23.49 -9.30
CA MET A 1 -0.97 -23.00 -9.09
C MET A 1 -0.91 -21.50 -8.95
N PRO A 2 -1.89 -20.75 -9.48
CA PRO A 2 -1.90 -19.30 -9.34
C PRO A 2 -1.97 -18.90 -7.86
N ILE A 3 -1.33 -17.80 -7.49
CA ILE A 3 -1.40 -17.24 -6.13
C ILE A 3 -2.60 -16.31 -6.10
N GLN A 4 -3.52 -16.51 -5.15
CA GLN A 4 -4.68 -15.66 -4.95
C GLN A 4 -4.39 -14.59 -3.89
N TYR A 5 -4.79 -13.35 -4.18
CA TYR A 5 -4.72 -12.26 -3.22
C TYR A 5 -5.87 -12.39 -2.21
N ASP A 6 -5.51 -12.60 -0.95
CA ASP A 6 -6.45 -12.64 0.16
C ASP A 6 -6.69 -11.22 0.70
N ARG A 7 -7.65 -10.52 0.10
CA ARG A 7 -8.09 -9.19 0.52
C ARG A 7 -8.49 -9.16 2.00
N GLY A 8 -9.14 -10.21 2.48
CA GLY A 8 -9.58 -10.34 3.87
C GLY A 8 -8.39 -10.38 4.83
N ALA A 9 -7.35 -11.14 4.50
CA ALA A 9 -6.12 -11.20 5.28
C ALA A 9 -5.35 -9.87 5.27
N ALA A 10 -5.30 -9.17 4.14
CA ALA A 10 -4.69 -7.84 4.06
C ALA A 10 -5.39 -6.83 4.98
N VAL A 11 -6.72 -6.80 4.95
CA VAL A 11 -7.54 -5.93 5.81
C VAL A 11 -7.44 -6.34 7.28
N ALA A 12 -7.49 -7.64 7.59
CA ALA A 12 -7.33 -8.13 8.96
C ALA A 12 -5.96 -7.77 9.54
N TYR A 13 -4.91 -7.80 8.72
CA TYR A 13 -3.59 -7.32 9.11
C TYR A 13 -3.62 -5.83 9.45
N ALA A 14 -4.22 -5.01 8.59
CA ALA A 14 -4.35 -3.57 8.82
C ALA A 14 -5.09 -3.28 10.13
N TYR A 15 -6.22 -3.93 10.39
CA TYR A 15 -6.96 -3.78 11.66
C TYR A 15 -6.17 -4.23 12.90
N ARG A 16 -5.24 -5.19 12.75
CA ARG A 16 -4.43 -5.67 13.86
C ARG A 16 -3.29 -4.72 14.21
N TYR A 17 -2.70 -4.07 13.22
CA TYR A 17 -1.45 -3.33 13.38
C TYR A 17 -1.56 -1.82 13.12
N TRP A 18 -2.74 -1.27 12.83
CA TRP A 18 -2.88 0.17 12.52
C TRP A 18 -2.29 1.12 13.60
N ASP A 19 -2.27 0.71 14.88
CA ASP A 19 -1.77 1.47 16.03
C ASP A 19 -0.53 0.85 16.68
N SER A 20 0.07 -0.18 16.08
CA SER A 20 1.21 -0.89 16.66
C SER A 20 2.12 -1.52 15.59
N PHE A 21 3.39 -1.72 15.91
CA PHE A 21 4.33 -2.34 14.97
C PHE A 21 4.33 -3.86 15.10
N ASN A 22 4.37 -4.56 13.96
CA ASN A 22 4.60 -6.01 13.97
C ASN A 22 6.09 -6.31 14.20
N PRO A 23 6.48 -7.00 15.29
CA PRO A 23 7.88 -7.29 15.60
C PRO A 23 8.56 -8.22 14.58
N ALA A 24 7.80 -8.85 13.67
CA ALA A 24 8.37 -9.63 12.57
C ALA A 24 8.95 -8.76 11.45
N PHE A 25 8.76 -7.44 11.49
CA PHE A 25 9.21 -6.48 10.49
C PHE A 25 10.03 -5.35 11.14
N PRO A 26 10.99 -4.76 10.40
CA PRO A 26 11.69 -3.57 10.86
C PRO A 26 10.73 -2.38 10.98
N VAL A 27 11.02 -1.50 11.93
CA VAL A 27 10.28 -0.25 12.15
C VAL A 27 11.00 0.89 11.43
N PHE A 28 10.24 1.69 10.68
CA PHE A 28 10.75 2.87 9.98
C PHE A 28 10.23 4.15 10.62
N GLN A 29 10.95 5.25 10.44
CA GLN A 29 10.43 6.58 10.81
C GLN A 29 9.22 6.96 9.93
N ASP A 30 9.37 6.82 8.61
CA ASP A 30 8.27 6.95 7.65
C ASP A 30 7.73 5.55 7.33
N ASP A 31 6.76 5.10 8.12
CA ASP A 31 6.33 3.69 8.12
C ASP A 31 5.15 3.40 7.19
N CYS A 32 4.56 4.41 6.54
CA CYS A 32 3.39 4.23 5.68
C CYS A 32 3.54 3.07 4.69
N THR A 33 4.60 3.06 3.86
CA THR A 33 4.80 2.02 2.84
C THR A 33 5.17 0.68 3.42
N ASN A 34 5.93 0.65 4.52
CA ASN A 34 6.27 -0.61 5.18
C ASN A 34 5.01 -1.28 5.73
N PHE A 35 4.11 -0.52 6.35
CA PHE A 35 2.80 -1.01 6.77
C PHE A 35 1.94 -1.51 5.60
N ILE A 36 1.86 -0.74 4.49
CA ILE A 36 1.11 -1.19 3.31
C ILE A 36 1.71 -2.46 2.72
N SER A 37 3.04 -2.56 2.60
CA SER A 37 3.72 -3.75 2.12
C SER A 37 3.46 -4.96 3.02
N GLN A 38 3.42 -4.77 4.34
CA GLN A 38 3.05 -5.83 5.27
C GLN A 38 1.60 -6.31 5.08
N CYS A 39 0.66 -5.38 4.85
CA CYS A 39 -0.73 -5.73 4.55
C CYS A 39 -0.84 -6.54 3.26
N LEU A 40 -0.20 -6.08 2.17
CA LEU A 40 -0.18 -6.76 0.88
C LEU A 40 0.44 -8.17 1.00
N TYR A 41 1.54 -8.29 1.76
CA TYR A 41 2.20 -9.56 2.02
C TYR A 41 1.34 -10.51 2.86
N ALA A 42 0.64 -10.00 3.87
CA ALA A 42 -0.34 -10.78 4.64
C ALA A 42 -1.47 -11.30 3.74
N GLY A 43 -1.89 -10.49 2.76
CA GLY A 43 -2.78 -10.87 1.67
C GLY A 43 -2.18 -11.82 0.62
N LYS A 44 -1.00 -12.40 0.86
CA LYS A 44 -0.33 -13.38 -0.02
C LYS A 44 0.17 -12.81 -1.35
N ALA A 45 0.29 -11.48 -1.49
CA ALA A 45 0.96 -10.91 -2.64
C ALA A 45 2.40 -11.47 -2.77
N PRO A 46 2.79 -11.99 -3.93
CA PRO A 46 4.09 -12.63 -4.11
C PRO A 46 5.20 -11.59 -4.24
N MET A 47 6.22 -11.72 -3.40
CA MET A 47 7.46 -10.94 -3.51
C MET A 47 8.26 -11.35 -4.76
N ARG A 48 8.97 -10.39 -5.36
CA ARG A 48 9.84 -10.63 -6.53
C ARG A 48 10.99 -9.62 -6.58
N GLY A 49 12.08 -9.97 -7.27
CA GLY A 49 13.15 -9.05 -7.65
C GLY A 49 14.33 -8.99 -6.68
N MET A 50 14.33 -9.88 -5.68
CA MET A 50 15.46 -10.07 -4.78
C MET A 50 16.74 -10.38 -5.58
N SER A 51 17.91 -9.85 -5.22
CA SER A 51 18.20 -8.95 -4.09
C SER A 51 18.49 -7.50 -4.49
N ASN A 52 18.07 -7.06 -5.69
CA ASN A 52 18.31 -5.69 -6.13
C ASN A 52 17.32 -4.73 -5.44
N ARG A 53 17.82 -3.72 -4.73
CA ARG A 53 16.96 -2.77 -3.99
C ARG A 53 16.13 -1.88 -4.89
N GLU A 54 16.62 -1.59 -6.09
CA GLU A 54 15.95 -0.74 -7.08
C GLU A 54 14.87 -1.50 -7.86
N GLN A 55 14.81 -2.83 -7.75
CA GLN A 55 13.92 -3.66 -8.56
C GLN A 55 13.06 -4.59 -7.72
N GLY A 56 11.83 -4.78 -8.20
CA GLY A 56 10.87 -5.69 -7.59
C GLY A 56 10.18 -5.11 -6.37
N TRP A 57 9.61 -5.99 -5.56
CA TRP A 57 8.95 -5.71 -4.29
C TRP A 57 9.22 -6.90 -3.36
N TRP A 58 10.04 -6.69 -2.33
CA TRP A 58 10.53 -7.76 -1.48
C TRP A 58 11.14 -7.25 -0.16
N MET A 59 11.10 -8.10 0.85
CA MET A 59 11.85 -7.97 2.11
C MET A 59 12.34 -9.34 2.57
N ILE A 60 13.57 -9.43 3.07
CA ILE A 60 14.15 -10.68 3.59
C ILE A 60 14.70 -10.44 5.00
N GLY A 61 14.04 -11.03 5.99
CA GLY A 61 14.47 -10.96 7.39
C GLY A 61 14.46 -9.54 7.96
N LEU A 62 15.04 -9.39 9.14
CA LEU A 62 15.06 -8.12 9.89
C LEU A 62 16.28 -7.23 9.58
N GLN A 63 17.30 -7.76 8.91
CA GLN A 63 18.55 -7.04 8.65
C GLN A 63 18.52 -6.35 7.29
N GLU A 64 18.18 -5.06 7.25
CA GLU A 64 18.40 -4.08 6.13
C GLU A 64 18.32 -4.59 4.68
N ARG A 65 17.47 -5.58 4.41
CA ARG A 65 17.35 -6.24 3.12
C ARG A 65 15.92 -6.13 2.62
N TRP A 66 15.65 -5.02 1.93
CA TRP A 66 14.39 -4.74 1.27
C TRP A 66 14.58 -3.87 0.02
N SER A 67 13.62 -3.98 -0.90
CA SER A 67 13.52 -3.06 -2.04
C SER A 67 13.02 -1.68 -1.62
N TYR A 68 13.34 -0.65 -2.41
CA TYR A 68 12.78 0.69 -2.19
C TYR A 68 11.25 0.68 -2.27
N SER A 69 10.67 -0.10 -3.17
CA SER A 69 9.22 -0.30 -3.26
C SER A 69 8.59 -0.93 -2.01
N TRP A 70 9.35 -1.60 -1.15
CA TRP A 70 8.82 -2.11 0.12
C TRP A 70 8.63 -0.99 1.14
N SER A 71 9.51 0.02 1.14
CA SER A 71 9.62 1.01 2.22
C SER A 71 9.42 2.46 1.81
N VAL A 72 9.23 2.77 0.52
CA VAL A 72 9.09 4.15 0.01
C VAL A 72 7.87 4.29 -0.90
N SER A 73 6.95 5.20 -0.56
CA SER A 73 5.65 5.34 -1.24
C SER A 73 5.79 5.60 -2.73
N HIS A 74 6.72 6.47 -3.12
CA HIS A 74 6.98 6.79 -4.51
C HIS A 74 7.48 5.57 -5.30
N SER A 75 8.38 4.78 -4.71
CA SER A 75 8.88 3.56 -5.34
C SER A 75 7.82 2.47 -5.43
N LEU A 76 6.94 2.32 -4.42
CA LEU A 76 5.84 1.35 -4.47
C LEU A 76 4.83 1.72 -5.56
N ARG A 77 4.44 3.00 -5.66
CA ARG A 77 3.53 3.49 -6.70
C ARG A 77 4.06 3.17 -8.10
N TRP A 78 5.33 3.46 -8.37
CA TRP A 78 5.94 3.15 -9.68
C TRP A 78 6.08 1.66 -9.94
N TYR A 79 6.37 0.87 -8.90
CA TYR A 79 6.35 -0.59 -9.01
C TYR A 79 4.97 -1.09 -9.43
N LEU A 80 3.89 -0.64 -8.77
CA LEU A 80 2.53 -1.05 -9.12
C LEU A 80 2.09 -0.57 -10.51
N GLU A 81 2.54 0.60 -10.95
CA GLU A 81 2.26 1.11 -12.31
C GLU A 81 2.87 0.25 -13.42
N THR A 82 4.00 -0.41 -13.15
CA THR A 82 4.83 -1.07 -14.18
C THR A 82 4.95 -2.58 -14.02
N SER A 83 4.44 -3.15 -12.93
CA SER A 83 4.60 -4.57 -12.64
C SER A 83 3.64 -5.43 -13.48
N GLU A 84 4.21 -6.28 -14.32
CA GLU A 84 3.49 -7.24 -15.16
C GLU A 84 3.48 -8.67 -14.58
N ARG A 85 4.12 -8.86 -13.41
CA ARG A 85 4.24 -10.18 -12.75
C ARG A 85 4.57 -10.06 -11.27
N GLY A 86 4.11 -11.04 -10.49
CA GLY A 86 4.16 -10.99 -9.04
C GLY A 86 3.03 -10.11 -8.51
N LEU A 87 3.29 -9.24 -7.53
CA LEU A 87 2.33 -8.20 -7.13
C LEU A 87 2.04 -7.27 -8.32
N MET A 88 0.79 -7.25 -8.75
CA MET A 88 0.27 -6.46 -9.87
C MET A 88 -0.94 -5.65 -9.43
N ALA A 89 -1.16 -4.52 -10.08
CA ALA A 89 -2.32 -3.71 -9.88
C ALA A 89 -2.74 -3.02 -11.18
N THR A 90 -4.01 -2.63 -11.26
CA THR A 90 -4.54 -1.78 -12.32
C THR A 90 -4.83 -0.41 -11.75
N ARG A 91 -4.33 0.64 -12.40
CA ARG A 91 -4.71 2.01 -12.04
C ARG A 91 -6.18 2.24 -12.35
N VAL A 92 -6.92 2.72 -11.36
CA VAL A 92 -8.31 3.17 -11.51
C VAL A 92 -8.39 4.67 -11.27
N TYR A 93 -9.48 5.30 -11.69
CA TYR A 93 -9.59 6.77 -11.71
C TYR A 93 -10.75 7.30 -10.88
N ASP A 94 -11.62 6.42 -10.40
CA ASP A 94 -12.69 6.77 -9.48
C ASP A 94 -12.56 5.93 -8.18
N PRO A 95 -12.67 6.56 -7.00
CA PRO A 95 -12.55 5.85 -5.72
C PRO A 95 -13.61 4.75 -5.53
N SER A 96 -14.76 4.83 -6.20
CA SER A 96 -15.80 3.78 -6.15
C SER A 96 -15.38 2.48 -6.86
N GLN A 97 -14.33 2.51 -7.67
CA GLN A 97 -13.76 1.32 -8.31
C GLN A 97 -12.84 0.53 -7.37
N LEU A 98 -12.51 1.10 -6.20
CA LEU A 98 -11.66 0.43 -5.22
C LEU A 98 -12.43 -0.63 -4.43
N GLN A 99 -11.70 -1.64 -4.03
CA GLN A 99 -12.14 -2.74 -3.18
C GLN A 99 -11.29 -2.82 -1.92
N LEU A 100 -11.74 -3.64 -0.96
CA LEU A 100 -10.96 -3.95 0.23
C LEU A 100 -9.58 -4.49 -0.15
N GLY A 101 -8.54 -4.00 0.53
CA GLY A 101 -7.15 -4.36 0.26
C GLY A 101 -6.51 -3.63 -0.93
N ASP A 102 -7.22 -2.70 -1.58
CA ASP A 102 -6.65 -1.82 -2.60
C ASP A 102 -5.85 -0.67 -1.98
N VAL A 103 -4.98 -0.05 -2.77
CA VAL A 103 -4.00 0.93 -2.29
C VAL A 103 -4.26 2.30 -2.89
N ILE A 104 -4.13 3.34 -2.07
CA ILE A 104 -4.22 4.74 -2.48
C ILE A 104 -2.91 5.44 -2.15
N PHE A 105 -2.37 6.16 -3.13
CA PHE A 105 -1.21 7.03 -2.96
C PHE A 105 -1.59 8.49 -3.04
N TYR A 106 -0.88 9.32 -2.28
CA TYR A 106 -1.10 10.76 -2.18
C TYR A 106 0.19 11.51 -2.54
N ASP A 107 0.06 12.44 -3.46
CA ASP A 107 1.03 13.52 -3.71
C ASP A 107 0.43 14.79 -3.11
N PHE A 108 0.94 15.18 -1.94
CA PHE A 108 0.35 16.27 -1.18
C PHE A 108 0.62 17.62 -1.81
N GLN A 109 1.67 17.80 -2.64
CA GLN A 109 2.01 19.11 -3.19
C GLN A 109 1.86 19.21 -4.72
N ASP A 110 1.35 18.18 -5.38
CA ASP A 110 1.24 18.09 -6.85
C ASP A 110 2.60 18.29 -7.54
N ASN A 111 3.67 17.75 -6.95
CA ASN A 111 5.05 17.89 -7.46
C ASN A 111 5.56 16.63 -8.18
N GLY A 112 4.70 15.62 -8.32
CA GLY A 112 5.00 14.33 -8.93
C GLY A 112 5.65 13.32 -7.98
N ARG A 113 6.00 13.72 -6.75
CA ARG A 113 6.53 12.83 -5.70
C ARG A 113 5.37 12.32 -4.86
N ILE A 114 5.40 11.03 -4.56
CA ILE A 114 4.38 10.44 -3.69
C ILE A 114 4.87 10.56 -2.26
N ASP A 115 4.06 11.16 -1.41
CA ASP A 115 4.36 11.41 0.00
C ASP A 115 3.80 10.30 0.88
N HIS A 116 2.62 9.77 0.54
CA HIS A 116 1.90 8.87 1.42
C HIS A 116 1.23 7.70 0.69
N SER A 117 1.06 6.60 1.40
CA SER A 117 0.40 5.38 0.93
C SER A 117 -0.52 4.84 2.01
N THR A 118 -1.70 4.37 1.60
CA THR A 118 -2.75 3.85 2.48
C THR A 118 -3.41 2.62 1.85
N ILE A 119 -4.10 1.82 2.65
CA ILE A 119 -4.85 0.64 2.20
C ILE A 119 -6.34 0.77 2.54
N VAL A 120 -7.22 0.39 1.62
CA VAL A 120 -8.68 0.40 1.82
C VAL A 120 -9.08 -0.74 2.76
N THR A 121 -9.65 -0.40 3.91
CA THR A 121 -10.06 -1.36 4.96
C THR A 121 -11.55 -1.41 5.21
N LYS A 122 -12.29 -0.41 4.72
CA LYS A 122 -13.76 -0.36 4.80
C LYS A 122 -14.30 0.34 3.56
N ILE A 123 -15.46 -0.11 3.08
CA ILE A 123 -16.27 0.60 2.08
C ILE A 123 -17.66 0.76 2.68
N GLU A 124 -18.18 1.98 2.68
CA GLU A 124 -19.51 2.32 3.20
C GLU A 124 -20.21 3.17 2.15
N ASP A 125 -21.38 2.71 1.70
CA ASP A 125 -22.16 3.37 0.63
C ASP A 125 -21.34 3.69 -0.64
N GLY A 126 -20.41 2.80 -1.01
CA GLY A 126 -19.53 2.97 -2.17
C GLY A 126 -18.33 3.90 -1.93
N VAL A 127 -18.16 4.42 -0.72
CA VAL A 127 -17.06 5.30 -0.33
C VAL A 127 -15.97 4.50 0.39
N PRO A 128 -14.71 4.55 -0.07
CA PRO A 128 -13.62 3.86 0.60
C PRO A 128 -13.11 4.62 1.83
N TYR A 129 -12.72 3.85 2.83
CA TYR A 129 -12.05 4.28 4.05
C TYR A 129 -10.77 3.49 4.23
N VAL A 130 -9.73 4.15 4.73
CA VAL A 130 -8.36 3.67 4.68
C VAL A 130 -7.72 3.50 6.06
N ALA A 131 -6.71 2.64 6.09
CA ALA A 131 -5.73 2.54 7.17
C ALA A 131 -4.36 3.03 6.70
N ALA A 132 -3.62 3.64 7.62
CA ALA A 132 -2.31 4.23 7.35
C ALA A 132 -1.42 4.26 8.59
N HIS A 133 -0.10 4.33 8.37
CA HIS A 133 0.93 4.58 9.39
C HIS A 133 1.58 5.97 9.23
N THR A 134 2.67 6.27 9.97
CA THR A 134 3.30 7.59 10.18
C THR A 134 2.47 8.51 11.08
N THR A 135 1.23 8.76 10.68
CA THR A 135 0.18 9.24 11.59
C THR A 135 -0.91 8.17 11.58
N SER A 136 -0.78 7.19 12.48
CA SER A 136 -1.63 6.01 12.55
C SER A 136 -3.12 6.38 12.47
N SER A 137 -3.82 5.76 11.52
CA SER A 137 -5.26 5.93 11.36
C SER A 137 -5.90 4.65 10.82
N ILE A 138 -7.15 4.44 11.19
CA ILE A 138 -7.98 3.33 10.73
C ILE A 138 -9.37 3.87 10.40
N ASN A 139 -9.96 3.37 9.32
CA ASN A 139 -11.28 3.79 8.83
C ASN A 139 -11.39 5.31 8.64
N ARG A 140 -10.31 5.93 8.15
CA ARG A 140 -10.29 7.33 7.78
C ARG A 140 -10.86 7.52 6.37
N HIS A 141 -11.59 8.59 6.12
CA HIS A 141 -12.12 8.85 4.79
C HIS A 141 -10.97 8.99 3.77
N PHE A 142 -11.08 8.33 2.61
CA PHE A 142 -9.98 8.25 1.63
C PHE A 142 -9.48 9.62 1.14
N SER A 143 -10.36 10.64 1.14
CA SER A 143 -10.01 11.98 0.69
C SER A 143 -8.92 12.65 1.53
N TYR A 144 -8.67 12.19 2.76
CA TYR A 144 -7.57 12.65 3.59
C TYR A 144 -7.55 14.17 3.86
N VAL A 145 -8.67 14.86 3.65
CA VAL A 145 -8.81 16.33 3.75
C VAL A 145 -8.68 16.86 5.18
N ASP A 146 -8.90 15.99 6.15
CA ASP A 146 -8.75 16.25 7.58
C ASP A 146 -7.30 16.07 8.08
N SER A 147 -6.36 15.79 7.17
CA SER A 147 -4.95 15.59 7.51
C SER A 147 -4.23 16.91 7.67
N SER A 148 -3.30 16.96 8.63
CA SER A 148 -2.38 18.10 8.77
C SER A 148 -1.45 18.26 7.55
N ALA A 149 -1.31 17.23 6.71
CA ALA A 149 -0.54 17.27 5.47
C ALA A 149 -1.39 17.60 4.23
N TYR A 150 -2.70 17.79 4.39
CA TYR A 150 -3.60 18.11 3.28
C TYR A 150 -3.21 19.43 2.61
N THR A 151 -3.31 19.46 1.28
CA THR A 151 -3.31 20.69 0.50
C THR A 151 -4.45 20.67 -0.54
N PRO A 152 -4.95 21.84 -0.98
CA PRO A 152 -5.96 21.89 -2.04
C PRO A 152 -5.50 21.32 -3.40
N GLN A 153 -4.19 21.19 -3.62
CA GLN A 153 -3.61 20.70 -4.87
C GLN A 153 -3.37 19.18 -4.86
N MET A 154 -3.58 18.52 -3.71
CA MET A 154 -3.31 17.10 -3.50
C MET A 154 -3.86 16.21 -4.62
N ARG A 155 -3.03 15.30 -5.11
CA ARG A 155 -3.40 14.29 -6.12
C ARG A 155 -3.48 12.90 -5.53
N TYR A 156 -4.41 12.11 -6.07
CA TYR A 156 -4.63 10.72 -5.68
C TYR A 156 -4.24 9.79 -6.82
N TYR A 157 -3.68 8.64 -6.47
CA TYR A 157 -3.45 7.55 -7.40
C TYR A 157 -4.04 6.28 -6.80
N PHE A 158 -5.09 5.77 -7.45
CA PHE A 158 -5.84 4.61 -6.99
C PHE A 158 -5.38 3.35 -7.73
N TYR A 159 -5.08 2.29 -6.99
CA TYR A 159 -4.64 1.02 -7.56
C TYR A 159 -5.50 -0.13 -7.04
N HIS A 160 -6.18 -0.77 -7.99
CA HIS A 160 -6.88 -2.01 -7.76
C HIS A 160 -5.88 -3.18 -7.82
N ILE A 161 -5.62 -3.85 -6.70
CA ILE A 161 -4.69 -4.99 -6.65
C ILE A 161 -5.31 -6.18 -7.39
N ALA A 162 -4.52 -6.88 -8.21
CA ALA A 162 -5.02 -8.06 -8.91
C ALA A 162 -5.38 -9.19 -7.92
N ASP A 163 -6.52 -9.86 -8.14
CA ASP A 163 -6.97 -10.98 -7.29
C ASP A 163 -6.16 -12.26 -7.52
N VAL A 164 -5.50 -12.37 -8.67
CA VAL A 164 -4.77 -13.57 -9.08
C VAL A 164 -3.45 -13.15 -9.71
N PHE A 165 -2.35 -13.72 -9.22
CA PHE A 165 -1.02 -13.48 -9.74
C PHE A 165 -0.53 -14.70 -10.52
N SER A 166 -0.17 -14.48 -11.79
CA SER A 166 0.56 -15.44 -12.63
C SER A 166 2.08 -15.26 -12.47
N HIS A 167 2.83 -16.32 -12.76
CA HIS A 167 4.29 -16.32 -12.77
C HIS A 167 4.87 -15.49 -13.92
#